data_AF-A0A970MT75-F1
#
_entry.id   AF-A0A970MT75-F1
#
_cell.length_a   1.000
_cell.length_b   1.000
_cell.length_c   1.000
_cell.angle_alpha   90.00
_cell.angle_beta   90.00
_cell.angle_gamma   90.00
#
_symmetry.space_group_name_H-M   'P 1'
#
loop_
_entity.id
_entity.type
_entity.pdbx_description
1 polymer ?
#
loop_
_entity_poly.entity_id
_entity_poly.type
_entity_poly.pdbx_seq_one_letter_code
_entity_poly.pdbx_strand_id
1 'polypeptide(L)'
;MTKNKLKDILIDADVVSHFISGGQILILNKIFPNKIYILDKVYNELERFRSRKIEVDNLINFGLITKIPFPTHRPEIIKEYFYIKNKMFKGDGESACLAYVRFTNNIIGSSNLRDIKEYCHRHSIELLTTMDFLCEALRENILSVEQCNEFITRVLRAGSKLPVTKITDYKCE
;
A
#
# COMPACT_ATOMS: atom_id res chain seq x y z
N MET A 1 -18.13 0.13 26.23
CA MET A 1 -16.90 -0.49 25.68
C MET A 1 -16.84 -0.19 24.20
N THR A 2 -16.15 0.87 23.81
CA THR A 2 -15.92 1.21 22.40
C THR A 2 -15.05 0.12 21.79
N LYS A 3 -15.60 -0.67 20.86
CA LYS A 3 -14.77 -1.49 19.96
C LYS A 3 -13.80 -0.53 19.30
N ASN A 4 -12.51 -0.59 19.65
CA ASN A 4 -11.49 0.11 18.89
C ASN A 4 -11.60 -0.41 17.46
N LYS A 5 -12.14 0.41 16.55
CA LYS A 5 -12.23 0.08 15.14
C LYS A 5 -10.78 -0.08 14.66
N LEU A 6 -10.43 -1.27 14.14
CA LEU A 6 -9.15 -1.49 13.49
C LEU A 6 -8.95 -0.42 12.41
N LYS A 7 -7.74 0.14 12.33
CA LYS A 7 -7.38 1.10 11.28
C LYS A 7 -7.54 0.41 9.92
N ASP A 8 -8.03 1.11 8.92
CA ASP A 8 -8.09 0.56 7.58
C ASP A 8 -6.71 0.78 6.89
N ILE A 9 -6.27 -0.15 6.04
CA ILE A 9 -5.02 -0.01 5.26
C ILE A 9 -5.37 0.52 3.87
N LEU A 10 -4.88 1.70 3.54
CA LEU A 10 -4.98 2.28 2.22
C LEU A 10 -3.69 2.01 1.45
N ILE A 11 -3.76 1.17 0.41
CA ILE A 11 -2.59 0.78 -0.37
C ILE A 11 -2.40 1.67 -1.60
N ASP A 12 -1.14 1.90 -1.95
CA ASP A 12 -0.74 2.38 -3.26
C ASP A 12 -0.69 1.26 -4.30
N ALA A 13 -0.46 1.64 -5.56
CA ALA A 13 -0.34 0.70 -6.67
C ALA A 13 0.94 -0.16 -6.60
N ASP A 14 2.00 0.31 -5.94
CA ASP A 14 3.31 -0.33 -5.94
C ASP A 14 3.33 -1.56 -5.03
N VAL A 15 2.70 -1.49 -3.85
CA VAL A 15 2.53 -2.66 -2.97
C VAL A 15 1.80 -3.77 -3.73
N VAL A 16 0.72 -3.43 -4.44
CA VAL A 16 -0.02 -4.38 -5.27
C VAL A 16 0.88 -4.97 -6.36
N SER A 17 1.60 -4.12 -7.08
CA SER A 17 2.54 -4.52 -8.13
C SER A 17 3.63 -5.47 -7.62
N HIS A 18 4.16 -5.23 -6.43
CA HIS A 18 5.14 -6.13 -5.79
C HIS A 18 4.50 -7.48 -5.45
N PHE A 19 3.30 -7.51 -4.88
CA PHE A 19 2.64 -8.76 -4.52
C PHE A 19 2.24 -9.62 -5.72
N ILE A 20 1.89 -8.97 -6.82
CA ILE A 20 1.69 -9.61 -8.12
C ILE A 20 3.01 -10.19 -8.63
N SER A 21 4.06 -9.38 -8.71
CA SER A 21 5.38 -9.79 -9.22
C SER A 21 5.97 -10.93 -8.39
N GLY A 22 5.76 -10.89 -7.07
CA GLY A 22 6.15 -11.93 -6.13
C GLY A 22 5.30 -13.20 -6.21
N GLY A 23 4.15 -13.17 -6.91
CA GLY A 23 3.24 -14.31 -7.05
C GLY A 23 2.49 -14.66 -5.77
N GLN A 24 2.29 -13.71 -4.86
CA GLN A 24 1.67 -13.92 -3.54
C GLN A 24 0.44 -13.00 -3.32
N ILE A 25 -0.16 -12.48 -4.40
CA ILE A 25 -1.24 -11.48 -4.25
C ILE A 25 -2.48 -11.98 -3.51
N LEU A 26 -2.77 -13.29 -3.57
CA LEU A 26 -3.95 -13.88 -2.93
C LEU A 26 -3.87 -13.93 -1.40
N ILE A 27 -2.69 -13.72 -0.81
CA ILE A 27 -2.53 -13.65 0.65
C ILE A 27 -2.61 -12.22 1.18
N LEU A 28 -2.64 -11.20 0.33
CA LEU A 28 -2.51 -9.80 0.74
C LEU A 28 -3.53 -9.40 1.83
N ASN A 29 -4.78 -9.82 1.69
CA ASN A 29 -5.86 -9.54 2.65
C ASN A 29 -5.91 -10.52 3.85
N LYS A 30 -4.99 -11.49 3.91
CA LYS A 30 -4.85 -12.44 5.01
C LYS A 30 -3.70 -12.05 5.95
N ILE A 31 -2.75 -11.26 5.46
CA ILE A 31 -1.58 -10.81 6.22
C ILE A 31 -1.99 -9.96 7.42
N PHE A 32 -2.93 -9.03 7.20
CA PHE A 32 -3.45 -8.17 8.26
C PHE A 32 -4.95 -8.45 8.47
N PRO A 33 -5.45 -8.36 9.71
CA PRO A 33 -6.90 -8.41 9.98
C PRO A 33 -7.62 -7.13 9.49
N ASN A 34 -6.86 -6.10 9.12
CA ASN A 34 -7.34 -4.81 8.66
C ASN A 34 -7.94 -4.91 7.25
N LYS A 35 -8.96 -4.11 6.97
CA LYS A 35 -9.51 -4.01 5.62
C LYS A 35 -8.55 -3.25 4.72
N ILE A 36 -8.40 -3.73 3.49
CA ILE A 36 -7.52 -3.13 2.48
C ILE A 36 -8.36 -2.34 1.48
N TYR A 37 -7.98 -1.10 1.27
CA TYR A 37 -8.67 -0.15 0.39
C TYR A 37 -7.74 0.43 -0.66
N ILE A 38 -8.32 0.77 -1.81
CA ILE A 38 -7.67 1.57 -2.86
C ILE A 38 -8.59 2.74 -3.23
N LEU A 39 -8.02 3.94 -3.34
CA LEU A 39 -8.77 5.11 -3.80
C LEU A 39 -9.03 5.02 -5.30
N ASP A 40 -10.19 5.51 -5.74
CA ASP A 40 -10.54 5.65 -7.16
C ASP A 40 -9.49 6.43 -7.96
N LYS A 41 -8.88 7.47 -7.39
CA LYS A 41 -7.78 8.23 -8.00
C LYS A 41 -6.57 7.35 -8.33
N VAL A 42 -6.14 6.49 -7.39
CA VAL A 42 -5.04 5.54 -7.61
C VAL A 42 -5.45 4.50 -8.64
N TYR A 43 -6.66 3.96 -8.51
CA TYR A 43 -7.20 2.98 -9.45
C TYR A 43 -7.27 3.53 -10.88
N ASN A 44 -7.67 4.79 -11.06
CA ASN A 44 -7.75 5.43 -12.37
C ASN A 44 -6.37 5.67 -13.01
N GLU A 45 -5.30 5.84 -12.21
CA GLU A 45 -3.94 5.91 -12.74
C GLU A 45 -3.48 4.58 -13.35
N LEU A 46 -4.02 3.45 -12.87
CA LEU A 46 -3.73 2.12 -13.40
C LEU A 46 -4.24 1.94 -14.83
N GLU A 47 -5.17 2.77 -15.32
CA GLU A 47 -5.66 2.70 -16.71
C GLU A 47 -4.54 2.86 -17.74
N ARG A 48 -3.47 3.56 -17.37
CA ARG A 48 -2.27 3.73 -18.20
C ARG A 48 -1.46 2.43 -18.32
N PHE A 49 -1.73 1.43 -17.48
CA PHE A 49 -1.01 0.16 -17.40
C PHE A 49 -2.00 -1.01 -17.42
N ARG A 50 -2.41 -1.42 -18.64
CA ARG A 50 -3.44 -2.47 -18.84
C ARG A 50 -3.23 -3.75 -18.01
N SER A 51 -2.00 -4.25 -17.91
CA SER A 51 -1.70 -5.46 -17.12
C SER A 51 -2.02 -5.26 -15.63
N ARG A 52 -1.48 -4.18 -15.03
CA ARG A 52 -1.72 -3.83 -13.62
C ARG A 52 -3.19 -3.59 -13.32
N LYS A 53 -3.93 -2.96 -14.25
CA LYS A 53 -5.37 -2.75 -14.09
C LYS A 53 -6.14 -4.07 -13.99
N ILE A 54 -5.89 -5.03 -14.88
CA ILE A 54 -6.55 -6.35 -14.86
C ILE A 54 -6.29 -7.06 -13.53
N GLU A 55 -5.06 -6.98 -13.02
CA GLU A 55 -4.71 -7.61 -11.76
C GLU A 55 -5.48 -6.97 -10.60
N VAL A 56 -5.50 -5.63 -10.49
CA VAL A 56 -6.27 -4.92 -9.46
C VAL A 56 -7.78 -5.17 -9.59
N ASP A 57 -8.30 -5.23 -10.81
CA ASP A 57 -9.71 -5.59 -11.07
C ASP A 57 -10.05 -6.97 -10.51
N ASN A 58 -9.18 -7.96 -10.75
CA ASN A 58 -9.34 -9.29 -10.18
C ASN A 58 -9.36 -9.24 -8.65
N LEU A 59 -8.47 -8.47 -8.02
CA LEU A 59 -8.44 -8.36 -6.55
C LEU A 59 -9.70 -7.72 -5.98
N ILE A 60 -10.26 -6.73 -6.68
CA ILE A 60 -11.54 -6.12 -6.32
C ILE A 60 -12.68 -7.14 -6.48
N ASN A 61 -12.71 -7.86 -7.60
CA ASN A 61 -13.74 -8.86 -7.89
C ASN A 61 -13.70 -10.06 -6.91
N PHE A 62 -12.51 -10.47 -6.49
CA PHE A 62 -12.32 -11.50 -5.46
C PHE A 62 -12.55 -10.98 -4.03
N GLY A 63 -12.85 -9.69 -3.85
CA GLY A 63 -13.10 -9.09 -2.54
C GLY A 63 -11.86 -8.97 -1.65
N LEU A 64 -10.66 -9.05 -2.24
CA LEU A 64 -9.40 -8.93 -1.50
C LEU A 64 -9.08 -7.46 -1.20
N ILE A 65 -9.49 -6.55 -2.08
CA ILE A 65 -9.33 -5.09 -1.91
C ILE A 65 -10.67 -4.43 -2.19
N THR A 66 -11.01 -3.40 -1.42
CA THR A 66 -12.21 -2.58 -1.67
C THR A 66 -11.83 -1.25 -2.32
N LYS A 67 -12.38 -0.96 -3.49
CA LYS A 67 -12.27 0.38 -4.09
C LYS A 67 -13.20 1.36 -3.39
N ILE A 68 -12.67 2.53 -3.00
CA ILE A 68 -13.43 3.61 -2.38
C ILE A 68 -13.26 4.93 -3.14
N PRO A 69 -14.29 5.78 -3.19
CA PRO A 69 -14.16 7.09 -3.83
C PRO A 69 -13.32 8.04 -2.97
N PHE A 70 -12.54 8.91 -3.61
CA PHE A 70 -11.90 10.02 -2.92
C PHE A 70 -12.96 10.95 -2.31
N PRO A 71 -12.85 11.33 -1.02
CA PRO A 71 -13.91 12.06 -0.32
C PRO A 71 -13.95 13.55 -0.71
N THR A 72 -14.50 13.84 -1.88
CA THR A 72 -14.67 15.21 -2.43
C THR A 72 -15.65 16.08 -1.64
N HIS A 73 -16.35 15.52 -0.66
CA HIS A 73 -17.23 16.26 0.25
C HIS A 73 -16.50 16.76 1.51
N ARG A 74 -15.21 16.43 1.70
CA ARG A 74 -14.40 16.87 2.86
C ARG A 74 -13.40 17.95 2.43
N PRO A 75 -13.70 19.23 2.66
CA PRO A 75 -12.85 20.35 2.19
C PRO A 75 -11.41 20.28 2.72
N GLU A 76 -11.21 19.77 3.94
CA GLU A 76 -9.90 19.61 4.56
C GLU A 76 -9.02 18.61 3.80
N ILE A 77 -9.60 17.49 3.35
CA ILE A 77 -8.89 16.48 2.56
C ILE A 77 -8.57 17.03 1.17
N ILE A 78 -9.52 17.76 0.56
CA ILE A 78 -9.30 18.37 -0.76
C ILE A 78 -8.19 19.43 -0.70
N LYS A 79 -8.23 20.31 0.31
CA LYS A 79 -7.21 21.35 0.49
C LYS A 79 -5.83 20.74 0.67
N GLU A 80 -5.74 19.67 1.47
CA GLU A 80 -4.50 18.96 1.68
C GLU A 80 -4.00 18.27 0.41
N TYR A 81 -4.89 17.61 -0.34
CA TYR A 81 -4.56 17.00 -1.62
C TYR A 81 -3.94 18.02 -2.58
N PHE A 82 -4.52 19.21 -2.72
CA PHE A 82 -3.93 20.27 -3.55
C PHE A 82 -2.62 20.82 -2.98
N TYR A 83 -2.48 20.89 -1.66
CA TYR A 83 -1.21 21.27 -1.03
C TYR A 83 -0.10 20.28 -1.38
N ILE A 84 -0.33 18.98 -1.17
CA ILE A 84 0.65 17.93 -1.48
C ILE A 84 0.98 17.93 -2.98
N LYS A 85 -0.04 17.96 -3.84
CA LYS A 85 0.15 17.96 -5.29
C LYS A 85 1.00 19.15 -5.76
N ASN A 86 0.71 20.35 -5.28
CA ASN A 86 1.32 21.57 -5.80
C ASN A 86 2.61 21.99 -5.07
N LYS A 87 2.78 21.62 -3.80
CA LYS A 87 3.94 22.01 -2.98
C LYS A 87 4.96 20.89 -2.82
N MET A 88 4.51 19.64 -2.85
CA MET A 88 5.40 18.47 -2.79
C MET A 88 5.57 17.78 -4.14
N PHE A 89 4.90 18.29 -5.20
CA PHE A 89 5.01 17.83 -6.59
C PHE A 89 4.78 16.33 -6.76
N LYS A 90 3.81 15.77 -6.01
CA LYS A 90 3.45 14.35 -6.05
C LYS A 90 2.37 14.05 -7.08
N GLY A 91 2.29 12.78 -7.50
CA GLY A 91 1.26 12.28 -8.40
C GLY A 91 -0.15 12.40 -7.83
N ASP A 92 -1.17 12.16 -8.65
CA ASP A 92 -2.56 12.30 -8.22
C ASP A 92 -2.95 11.22 -7.21
N GLY A 93 -2.55 9.97 -7.44
CA GLY A 93 -2.76 8.85 -6.54
C GLY A 93 -2.04 9.03 -5.20
N GLU A 94 -0.75 9.36 -5.23
CA GLU A 94 0.06 9.61 -4.02
C GLU A 94 -0.52 10.75 -3.18
N SER A 95 -0.82 11.88 -3.82
CA SER A 95 -1.40 13.04 -3.14
C SER A 95 -2.75 12.71 -2.51
N ALA A 96 -3.58 11.91 -3.21
CA ALA A 96 -4.88 11.51 -2.72
C ALA A 96 -4.77 10.58 -1.51
N CYS A 97 -3.88 9.59 -1.55
CA CYS A 97 -3.64 8.69 -0.43
C CYS A 97 -3.18 9.44 0.81
N LEU A 98 -2.13 10.25 0.69
CA LEU A 98 -1.56 11.00 1.82
C LEU A 98 -2.54 11.98 2.44
N ALA A 99 -3.31 12.69 1.61
CA ALA A 99 -4.37 13.58 2.09
C ALA A 99 -5.45 12.79 2.82
N TYR A 100 -5.85 11.63 2.31
CA TYR A 100 -6.88 10.79 2.94
C TYR A 100 -6.42 10.25 4.30
N VAL A 101 -5.24 9.64 4.38
CA VAL A 101 -4.77 9.00 5.63
C VAL A 101 -4.48 10.03 6.73
N ARG A 102 -4.08 11.25 6.38
CA ARG A 102 -3.89 12.35 7.33
C ARG A 102 -5.14 12.68 8.15
N PHE A 103 -6.34 12.50 7.58
CA PHE A 103 -7.60 12.88 8.24
C PHE A 103 -8.52 11.69 8.57
N THR A 104 -8.01 10.46 8.45
CA THR A 104 -8.82 9.25 8.69
C THR A 104 -8.20 8.28 9.70
N ASN A 105 -7.02 8.59 10.27
CA ASN A 105 -6.27 7.72 11.19
C ASN A 105 -6.05 6.29 10.63
N ASN A 106 -6.01 6.19 9.30
CA ASN A 106 -5.78 4.96 8.57
C ASN A 106 -4.30 4.79 8.28
N ILE A 107 -3.91 3.57 7.96
CA ILE A 107 -2.54 3.20 7.62
C ILE A 107 -2.36 3.41 6.13
N ILE A 108 -1.18 3.88 5.70
CA ILE A 108 -0.82 3.89 4.28
C ILE A 108 0.12 2.72 3.98
N GLY A 109 -0.24 1.90 2.99
CA GLY A 109 0.63 0.87 2.43
C GLY A 109 1.36 1.44 1.22
N SER A 110 2.67 1.65 1.30
CA SER A 110 3.46 2.16 0.18
C SER A 110 4.89 1.64 0.14
N SER A 111 5.37 1.37 -1.07
CA SER A 111 6.75 0.92 -1.30
C SER A 111 7.72 2.06 -1.60
N ASN A 112 7.22 3.26 -1.90
CA ASN A 112 8.05 4.40 -2.26
C ASN A 112 8.41 5.27 -1.04
N LEU A 113 9.28 4.72 -0.19
CA LEU A 113 9.68 5.34 1.08
C LEU A 113 10.29 6.74 0.94
N ARG A 114 11.06 7.01 -0.12
CA ARG A 114 11.82 8.26 -0.25
C ARG A 114 10.90 9.47 -0.35
N ASP A 115 9.75 9.28 -0.99
CA ASP A 115 8.89 10.38 -1.40
C ASP A 115 7.90 10.80 -0.31
N ILE A 116 7.53 9.89 0.60
CA ILE A 116 6.44 10.12 1.55
C ILE A 116 6.82 9.99 3.02
N LYS A 117 7.98 9.40 3.35
CA LYS A 117 8.37 9.09 4.74
C LYS A 117 8.41 10.31 5.64
N GLU A 118 8.97 11.42 5.16
CA GLU A 118 9.03 12.68 5.91
C GLU A 118 7.62 13.24 6.22
N TYR A 119 6.72 13.17 5.23
CA TYR A 119 5.34 13.61 5.42
C TYR A 119 4.62 12.72 6.43
N CYS A 120 4.75 11.39 6.30
CA CYS A 120 4.14 10.46 7.23
C CYS A 120 4.67 10.66 8.66
N HIS A 121 5.98 10.84 8.83
CA HIS A 121 6.60 11.11 10.13
C HIS A 121 6.04 12.40 10.76
N ARG A 122 6.05 13.51 10.01
CA ARG A 122 5.56 14.81 10.47
C ARG A 122 4.10 14.79 10.92
N HIS A 123 3.28 13.98 10.27
CA HIS A 123 1.84 13.88 10.54
C HIS A 123 1.47 12.65 11.37
N SER A 124 2.45 11.92 11.91
CA SER A 124 2.25 10.70 12.69
C SER A 124 1.37 9.66 11.98
N ILE A 125 1.54 9.55 10.66
CA ILE A 125 0.85 8.59 9.81
C ILE A 125 1.63 7.28 9.83
N GLU A 126 0.93 6.21 10.11
CA GLU A 126 1.47 4.85 10.09
C GLU A 126 1.67 4.39 8.64
N LEU A 127 2.88 3.91 8.34
CA LEU A 127 3.32 3.51 7.01
C LEU A 127 3.74 2.05 7.02
N LEU A 128 3.15 1.25 6.15
CA LEU A 128 3.53 -0.14 5.90
C LEU A 128 4.17 -0.26 4.51
N THR A 129 5.34 -0.85 4.44
CA THR A 129 6.06 -1.15 3.21
C THR A 129 5.83 -2.59 2.79
N THR A 130 6.18 -2.96 1.55
CA THR A 130 6.20 -4.37 1.14
C THR A 130 6.99 -5.26 2.10
N MET A 131 8.08 -4.76 2.68
CA MET A 131 8.85 -5.54 3.64
C MET A 131 8.09 -5.76 4.94
N ASP A 132 7.34 -4.77 5.42
CA ASP A 132 6.51 -4.89 6.62
C ASP A 132 5.38 -5.93 6.40
N PHE A 133 4.79 -5.97 5.21
CA PHE A 133 3.84 -7.02 4.85
C PHE A 133 4.50 -8.42 4.84
N LEU A 134 5.73 -8.56 4.36
CA LEU A 134 6.44 -9.84 4.40
C LEU A 134 6.81 -10.26 5.83
N CYS A 135 7.23 -9.31 6.66
CA CYS A 135 7.50 -9.52 8.07
C CYS A 135 6.26 -9.99 8.82
N GLU A 136 5.11 -9.35 8.58
CA GLU A 136 3.84 -9.78 9.15
C GLU A 136 3.44 -11.18 8.64
N ALA A 137 3.59 -11.44 7.34
CA ALA A 137 3.28 -12.76 6.77
C ALA A 137 4.13 -13.88 7.37
N LEU A 138 5.40 -13.61 7.72
CA LEU A 138 6.26 -14.54 8.46
C LEU A 138 5.76 -14.74 9.89
N ARG A 139 5.45 -13.64 10.59
CA ARG A 139 4.98 -13.66 11.99
C ARG A 139 3.70 -14.48 12.14
N GLU A 140 2.79 -14.32 11.18
CA GLU A 140 1.52 -15.04 11.12
C GLU A 140 1.64 -16.45 10.50
N ASN A 141 2.84 -16.92 10.18
CA ASN A 141 3.12 -18.21 9.54
C ASN A 141 2.36 -18.43 8.20
N ILE A 142 2.04 -17.34 7.49
CA ILE A 142 1.40 -17.36 6.18
C ILE A 142 2.43 -17.68 5.10
N LEU A 143 3.66 -17.16 5.26
CA LEU A 143 4.80 -17.46 4.40
C LEU A 143 5.95 -18.03 5.23
N SER A 144 6.77 -18.88 4.61
CA SER A 144 8.08 -19.27 5.14
C SER A 144 9.18 -18.30 4.70
N VAL A 145 10.34 -18.40 5.33
CA VAL A 145 11.54 -17.61 4.97
C VAL A 145 11.91 -17.85 3.49
N GLU A 146 11.82 -19.09 3.01
CA GLU A 146 12.08 -19.46 1.62
C GLU A 146 11.09 -18.79 0.67
N GLN A 147 9.80 -18.79 1.01
CA GLN A 147 8.76 -18.15 0.19
C GLN A 147 8.93 -16.63 0.14
N CYS A 148 9.31 -15.99 1.26
CA CYS A 148 9.65 -14.57 1.29
C CYS A 148 10.89 -14.27 0.43
N ASN A 149 11.93 -15.10 0.49
CA ASN A 149 13.13 -14.94 -0.35
C ASN A 149 12.81 -15.11 -1.84
N GLU A 150 11.95 -16.07 -2.18
CA GLU A 150 11.46 -16.25 -3.54
C GLU A 150 10.66 -15.03 -4.02
N PHE A 151 9.76 -14.51 -3.18
CA PHE A 151 9.02 -13.28 -3.44
C PHE A 151 9.97 -12.12 -3.75
N ILE A 152 10.94 -11.85 -2.87
CA ILE A 152 11.90 -10.75 -3.02
C ILE A 152 12.68 -10.92 -4.33
N THR A 153 13.14 -12.14 -4.62
CA THR A 153 13.86 -12.44 -5.87
C THR A 153 13.02 -12.14 -7.11
N ARG A 154 11.75 -12.54 -7.12
CA ARG A 154 10.85 -12.28 -8.26
C ARG A 154 10.58 -10.78 -8.44
N VAL A 155 10.33 -10.05 -7.35
CA VAL A 155 10.11 -8.59 -7.38
C VAL A 155 11.34 -7.85 -7.91
N LEU A 156 12.54 -8.23 -7.45
CA LEU A 156 13.80 -7.65 -7.95
C LEU A 156 14.05 -7.98 -9.43
N ARG A 157 13.77 -9.22 -9.87
CA ARG A 157 13.88 -9.63 -11.28
C ARG A 157 12.90 -8.89 -12.19
N ALA A 158 11.73 -8.51 -11.67
CA ALA A 158 10.77 -7.66 -12.37
C ALA A 158 11.21 -6.18 -12.48
N GLY A 159 12.40 -5.83 -11.98
CA GLY A 159 12.99 -4.50 -12.08
C GLY A 159 12.60 -3.52 -10.97
N SER A 160 11.84 -3.99 -9.97
CA SER A 160 11.49 -3.18 -8.80
C SER A 160 12.64 -3.11 -7.79
N LYS A 161 12.61 -2.13 -6.89
CA LYS A 161 13.66 -1.92 -5.87
C LYS A 161 13.14 -2.33 -4.50
N LEU A 162 13.85 -3.24 -3.84
CA LEU A 162 13.66 -3.60 -2.44
C LEU A 162 14.95 -3.35 -1.66
N PRO A 163 14.87 -3.10 -0.34
CA PRO A 163 16.05 -2.76 0.46
C PRO A 163 17.01 -3.93 0.68
N VAL A 164 16.55 -5.17 0.48
CA VAL A 164 17.31 -6.40 0.72
C VAL A 164 17.05 -7.43 -0.38
N THR A 165 17.92 -8.44 -0.47
CA THR A 165 17.76 -9.60 -1.37
C THR A 165 17.26 -10.84 -0.64
N LYS A 166 17.35 -10.87 0.70
CA LYS A 166 16.79 -11.91 1.56
C LYS A 166 16.05 -11.30 2.73
N ILE A 167 14.98 -11.95 3.18
CA ILE A 167 14.15 -11.49 4.29
C ILE A 167 14.90 -11.51 5.62
N THR A 168 15.86 -12.43 5.78
CA THR A 168 16.73 -12.51 6.97
C THR A 168 17.66 -11.33 7.13
N ASP A 169 17.94 -10.61 6.05
CA ASP A 169 18.80 -9.42 6.06
C ASP A 169 18.00 -8.15 6.39
N TYR A 170 16.66 -8.27 6.44
CA TYR A 170 15.77 -7.19 6.83
C TYR A 170 15.40 -7.31 8.31
N LYS A 171 15.49 -6.19 9.01
CA LYS A 171 15.06 -6.12 10.41
C LYS A 171 13.55 -5.86 10.44
N CYS A 172 12.76 -6.89 10.70
CA CYS A 172 11.35 -6.74 11.01
C CYS A 172 11.20 -6.01 12.35
N GLU A 173 10.43 -4.92 12.36
CA GLU A 173 10.11 -4.14 13.55
C GLU A 173 8.79 -4.59 14.20
#